data_AF-A0A8B3LHX5-F1
#
_entry.id   AF-A0A8B3LHX5-F1
#
_cell.length_a   1.000
_cell.length_b   1.000
_cell.length_c   1.000
_cell.angle_alpha   90.00
_cell.angle_beta   90.00
_cell.angle_gamma   90.00
#
_symmetry.space_group_name_H-M   'P 1'
#
loop_
_entity.id
_entity.type
_entity.pdbx_description
1 polymer ?
#
loop_
_entity_poly.entity_id
_entity_poly.type
_entity_poly.pdbx_seq_one_letter_code
_entity_poly.pdbx_strand_id
1 'polypeptide(L)'
;MGEHIIKLPDVGEGVAEAELVEWHVKIGDMVREDTVLAAVMTDKATVEIPSPVDGEILWLGAEIGDTVAIGSPIVRLKVAGEGNVVADTKSPEVTAA
;
A
#
# COMPACT_ATOMS: atom_id res chain seq x y z
N MET A 1 18.03 6.15 7.39
CA MET A 1 17.20 5.06 6.84
C MET A 1 15.78 5.39 7.26
N GLY A 2 14.91 5.70 6.31
CA GLY A 2 13.50 5.99 6.60
C GLY A 2 12.68 4.70 6.49
N GLU A 3 11.66 4.56 7.33
CA GLU A 3 10.64 3.54 7.19
C GLU A 3 9.43 4.18 6.50
N HIS A 4 9.00 3.62 5.38
CA HIS A 4 7.82 4.03 4.64
C HIS A 4 6.70 3.02 4.92
N ILE A 5 5.58 3.51 5.45
CA ILE A 5 4.44 2.66 5.82
C ILE A 5 3.35 2.83 4.77
N ILE A 6 3.06 1.77 4.03
CA ILE A 6 1.94 1.72 3.09
C ILE A 6 0.71 1.31 3.89
N LYS A 7 -0.29 2.17 3.88
CA LYS A 7 -1.63 1.87 4.37
C LYS A 7 -2.48 1.43 3.20
N LEU A 8 -3.49 0.59 3.46
CA LEU A 8 -4.47 0.25 2.44
C LEU A 8 -5.22 1.53 2.02
N PRO A 9 -5.07 2.03 0.79
CA PRO A 9 -5.87 3.14 0.30
C PRO A 9 -7.32 2.69 0.11
N ASP A 10 -8.25 3.63 -0.08
CA ASP A 10 -9.65 3.30 -0.38
C ASP A 10 -9.74 2.43 -1.65
N VAL A 11 -9.92 1.12 -1.49
CA VAL A 11 -9.97 0.15 -2.61
C VAL A 11 -11.37 0.02 -3.23
N GLY A 12 -12.33 0.85 -2.82
CA GLY A 12 -13.66 0.93 -3.43
C GLY A 12 -14.58 1.87 -2.65
N GLU A 13 -15.38 2.64 -3.37
CA GLU A 13 -16.36 3.57 -2.79
C GLU A 13 -17.38 2.79 -1.93
N GLY A 14 -17.22 2.84 -0.60
CA GLY A 14 -18.07 2.13 0.36
C GLY A 14 -17.58 0.75 0.81
N VAL A 15 -16.34 0.36 0.49
CA VAL A 15 -15.71 -0.87 0.98
C VAL A 15 -14.92 -0.54 2.25
N ALA A 16 -15.22 -1.18 3.38
CA ALA A 16 -14.54 -0.93 4.65
C ALA A 16 -13.27 -1.78 4.85
N GLU A 17 -13.18 -2.88 4.11
CA GLU A 17 -12.15 -3.90 4.29
C GLU A 17 -11.84 -4.63 2.98
N ALA A 18 -10.60 -5.09 2.82
CA ALA A 18 -10.14 -5.85 1.67
C ALA A 18 -9.48 -7.14 2.11
N GLU A 19 -9.68 -8.22 1.37
CA GLU A 19 -9.02 -9.49 1.63
C GLU A 19 -7.71 -9.54 0.84
N LEU A 20 -6.60 -9.81 1.50
CA LEU A 20 -5.34 -10.03 0.80
C LEU A 20 -5.37 -11.41 0.13
N VAL A 21 -5.32 -11.46 -1.20
CA VAL A 21 -5.40 -12.73 -1.93
C VAL A 21 -4.03 -13.27 -2.34
N GLU A 22 -3.04 -12.40 -2.54
CA GLU A 22 -1.70 -12.83 -2.94
C GLU A 22 -0.60 -11.84 -2.52
N TRP A 23 0.55 -12.38 -2.07
CA TRP A 23 1.79 -11.63 -1.87
C TRP A 23 2.77 -11.92 -2.99
N HIS A 24 3.22 -10.90 -3.70
CA HIS A 24 4.31 -11.00 -4.68
C HIS A 24 5.70 -10.76 -4.06
N VAL A 25 5.75 -10.32 -2.79
CA VAL A 25 6.97 -9.94 -2.07
C VAL A 25 7.03 -10.59 -0.70
N LYS A 26 8.20 -10.60 -0.07
CA LYS A 26 8.44 -11.21 1.24
C LYS A 26 9.26 -10.27 2.13
N ILE A 27 9.21 -10.49 3.45
CA ILE A 27 10.06 -9.76 4.40
C ILE A 27 11.55 -10.01 4.05
N GLY A 28 12.31 -8.93 3.90
CA GLY A 28 13.69 -8.92 3.43
C GLY A 28 13.86 -8.86 1.91
N ASP A 29 12.77 -8.86 1.14
CA ASP A 29 12.82 -8.74 -0.31
C ASP A 29 12.95 -7.27 -0.74
N MET A 30 13.63 -7.04 -1.87
CA MET A 30 13.95 -5.70 -2.37
C MET A 30 13.02 -5.37 -3.53
N VAL A 31 12.16 -4.38 -3.32
CA VAL A 31 11.12 -3.94 -4.26
C VAL A 31 11.52 -2.61 -4.90
N ARG A 32 10.99 -2.33 -6.10
CA ARG A 32 11.22 -1.09 -6.84
C ARG A 32 9.92 -0.35 -7.08
N GLU A 33 10.00 0.94 -7.41
CA GLU A 33 8.87 1.69 -7.97
C GLU A 33 8.16 0.89 -9.08
N ASP A 34 6.83 0.94 -9.12
CA ASP A 34 5.94 0.18 -10.03
C ASP A 34 5.91 -1.36 -9.83
N THR A 35 6.63 -1.90 -8.84
CA THR A 35 6.59 -3.35 -8.57
C THR A 35 5.33 -3.71 -7.77
N VAL A 36 4.58 -4.73 -8.22
CA VAL A 36 3.42 -5.25 -7.47
C VAL A 36 3.90 -5.87 -6.16
N LEU A 37 3.42 -5.34 -5.03
CA LEU A 37 3.71 -5.87 -3.70
C LEU A 37 2.72 -6.99 -3.35
N ALA A 38 1.45 -6.69 -3.48
CA ALA A 38 0.35 -7.57 -3.09
C ALA A 38 -0.87 -7.36 -3.99
N ALA A 39 -1.71 -8.38 -4.07
CA ALA A 39 -3.04 -8.29 -4.63
C ALA A 39 -4.07 -8.43 -3.50
N VAL A 40 -5.03 -7.51 -3.46
CA VAL A 40 -6.19 -7.55 -2.56
C VAL A 40 -7.45 -7.73 -3.40
N MET A 41 -8.40 -8.52 -2.92
CA MET A 41 -9.71 -8.70 -3.52
C MET A 41 -10.77 -8.06 -2.62
N THR A 42 -11.69 -7.37 -3.27
CA THR A 42 -12.91 -6.84 -2.65
C THR A 42 -14.13 -7.51 -3.30
N ASP A 43 -15.31 -7.30 -2.74
CA ASP A 43 -16.59 -7.77 -3.31
C ASP A 43 -16.82 -7.32 -4.77
N LYS A 44 -16.13 -6.26 -5.22
CA LYS A 44 -16.33 -5.62 -6.53
C LYS A 44 -15.18 -5.82 -7.50
N ALA A 45 -13.94 -5.84 -7.02
CA ALA A 45 -12.77 -5.88 -7.87
C ALA A 45 -11.53 -6.40 -7.13
N THR A 46 -10.60 -6.94 -7.91
CA THR A 46 -9.22 -7.17 -7.46
C THR A 46 -8.41 -5.91 -7.71
N VAL A 47 -7.73 -5.43 -6.68
CA VAL A 47 -6.84 -4.26 -6.72
C VAL A 47 -5.43 -4.72 -6.36
N GLU A 48 -4.47 -4.35 -7.20
CA GLU A 48 -3.06 -4.62 -6.96
C GLU A 48 -2.44 -3.41 -6.27
N ILE A 49 -1.60 -3.66 -5.26
CA ILE A 49 -0.89 -2.62 -4.51
C ILE A 49 0.54 -2.54 -5.07
N PRO A 50 0.83 -1.57 -5.96
CA PRO A 50 2.19 -1.33 -6.43
C PRO A 50 3.02 -0.62 -5.37
N SER A 51 4.34 -0.80 -5.43
CA SER A 51 5.28 -0.06 -4.61
C SER A 51 5.43 1.37 -5.15
N PRO A 52 5.22 2.41 -4.32
CA PRO A 52 5.43 3.80 -4.74
C PRO A 52 6.91 4.21 -4.72
N VAL A 53 7.78 3.38 -4.13
CA VAL A 53 9.20 3.68 -3.89
C VAL A 53 10.03 2.41 -3.91
N ASP A 54 11.34 2.55 -4.12
CA ASP A 54 12.29 1.45 -3.98
C ASP A 54 12.69 1.26 -2.53
N GLY A 55 12.59 0.02 -2.04
CA GLY A 55 12.88 -0.28 -0.65
C GLY A 55 12.94 -1.77 -0.35
N GLU A 56 13.22 -2.07 0.91
CA GLU A 56 13.24 -3.44 1.42
C GLU A 56 12.02 -3.69 2.31
N ILE A 57 11.29 -4.78 2.12
CA ILE A 57 10.16 -5.12 3.00
C ILE A 57 10.69 -5.43 4.40
N LEU A 58 10.33 -4.62 5.39
CA LEU A 58 10.67 -4.89 6.79
C LEU A 58 9.59 -5.67 7.51
N TRP A 59 8.33 -5.44 7.13
CA TRP A 59 7.20 -6.01 7.82
C TRP A 59 5.96 -6.03 6.95
N LEU A 60 5.22 -7.13 7.06
CA LEU A 60 3.91 -7.33 6.44
C LEU A 60 2.90 -7.46 7.58
N GLY A 61 1.86 -6.63 7.53
CA GLY A 61 0.80 -6.58 8.54
C GLY A 61 -0.45 -7.35 8.19
N ALA A 62 -0.45 -8.01 7.04
CA ALA A 62 -1.54 -8.82 6.53
C ALA A 62 -0.96 -10.12 5.96
N GLU A 63 -1.68 -11.21 6.16
CA GLU A 63 -1.35 -12.53 5.61
C GLU A 63 -2.29 -12.87 4.45
N ILE A 64 -1.91 -13.85 3.62
CA ILE A 64 -2.77 -14.30 2.52
C ILE A 64 -4.05 -14.91 3.11
N GLY A 65 -5.19 -14.38 2.68
CA GLY A 65 -6.53 -14.68 3.21
C GLY A 65 -6.94 -13.82 4.41
N ASP A 66 -6.12 -12.84 4.81
CA ASP A 66 -6.44 -11.94 5.92
C ASP A 66 -7.21 -10.71 5.45
N THR A 67 -8.15 -10.27 6.27
CA THR A 67 -9.04 -9.13 5.96
C THR A 67 -8.53 -7.86 6.63
N VAL A 68 -8.12 -6.90 5.82
CA VAL A 68 -7.53 -5.64 6.28
C VAL A 68 -8.53 -4.50 6.12
N ALA A 69 -8.75 -3.75 7.20
CA ALA A 69 -9.53 -2.53 7.14
C ALA A 69 -8.80 -1.38 6.43
N ILE A 70 -9.56 -0.54 5.72
CA ILE A 70 -9.06 0.64 5.00
C ILE A 70 -8.36 1.60 5.97
N GLY A 71 -7.22 2.16 5.53
CA GLY A 71 -6.40 3.04 6.36
C GLY A 71 -5.49 2.32 7.36
N SER A 72 -5.57 1.00 7.46
CA SER A 72 -4.66 0.20 8.30
C SER A 72 -3.31 0.00 7.61
N PRO A 73 -2.19 0.00 8.38
CA PRO A 73 -0.86 -0.23 7.83
C PRO A 73 -0.68 -1.69 7.42
N ILE A 74 -0.48 -1.94 6.13
CA ILE A 74 -0.32 -3.29 5.57
C ILE A 74 1.13 -3.66 5.29
N VAL A 75 1.98 -2.69 4.96
CA VAL A 75 3.38 -2.94 4.59
C VAL A 75 4.26 -1.86 5.19
N ARG A 76 5.43 -2.26 5.69
CA ARG A 76 6.53 -1.35 6.03
C ARG A 76 7.72 -1.64 5.13
N LEU A 77 8.12 -0.63 4.39
CA LEU A 77 9.29 -0.63 3.51
C LEU A 77 10.42 0.18 4.16
N LYS A 78 11.65 -0.27 4.00
CA LYS A 78 12.85 0.49 4.35
C LYS A 78 13.37 1.18 3.11
N VAL A 79 13.40 2.50 3.13
CA VAL A 79 13.87 3.32 2.01
C VAL A 79 15.12 4.11 2.40
N ALA A 80 16.03 4.27 1.44
CA ALA A 80 17.32 4.94 1.67
C ALA A 80 17.25 6.46 1.48
N GLY A 81 16.17 7.01 0.91
CA GLY A 81 15.93 8.44 0.71
C GLY A 81 14.67 8.94 1.42
N GLU A 82 14.43 10.25 1.41
CA GLU A 82 13.16 10.89 1.82
C GLU A 82 12.00 10.36 0.95
N GLY A 83 11.55 9.14 1.24
CA GLY A 83 10.52 8.43 0.51
C GLY A 83 9.15 8.93 0.91
N ASN A 84 8.78 10.04 0.29
CA ASN A 84 7.43 10.53 0.02
C ASN A 84 6.36 10.02 0.99
N VAL A 85 5.99 10.88 1.93
CA VAL A 85 4.73 10.81 2.65
C VAL A 85 3.56 10.98 1.66
N VAL A 86 3.16 9.92 0.95
CA VAL A 86 1.80 9.83 0.42
C VAL A 86 0.85 9.40 1.55
N ALA A 87 0.91 10.11 2.67
CA ALA A 87 -0.27 10.27 3.48
C ALA A 87 -1.10 11.33 2.76
N ASP A 88 -2.07 10.87 1.97
CA ASP A 88 -3.26 11.60 1.56
C ASP A 88 -3.32 13.04 2.11
N THR A 89 -2.73 13.98 1.36
CA THR A 89 -3.03 15.38 1.61
C THR A 89 -3.00 16.15 0.30
N LYS A 90 -4.23 16.51 -0.07
CA LYS A 90 -4.65 17.55 -1.02
C LYS A 90 -4.60 17.18 -2.49
N SER A 91 -5.78 16.77 -2.96
CA SER A 91 -6.41 17.46 -4.09
C SER A 91 -6.06 18.96 -4.06
N PRO A 92 -5.31 19.51 -5.03
CA PRO A 92 -5.36 20.93 -5.30
C PRO A 92 -6.55 21.13 -6.24
N GLU A 93 -7.75 21.31 -5.69
CA GLU A 93 -8.77 22.04 -6.41
C GLU A 93 -8.24 23.48 -6.53
N VAL A 94 -7.60 23.76 -7.67
CA VAL A 94 -7.13 25.08 -8.04
C VAL A 94 -8.36 25.97 -8.22
N THR A 95 -8.44 26.96 -7.35
CA THR A 95 -9.28 28.16 -7.43
C THR A 95 -9.29 28.81 -8.82
N ALA A 96 -10.46 29.24 -9.28
CA ALA A 96 -10.57 30.43 -10.13
C ALA A 96 -11.90 31.13 -9.85
N ALA A 97 -11.79 32.40 -9.48
CA ALA A 97 -12.84 33.36 -9.19
C ALA A 97 -13.53 33.90 -10.44
#